data_AF-A0A850ZN13-F1
#
_entry.id   AF-A0A850ZN13-F1
#
_cell.length_a   1.000
_cell.length_b   1.000
_cell.length_c   1.000
_cell.angle_alpha   90.00
_cell.angle_beta   90.00
_cell.angle_gamma   90.00
#
_symmetry.space_group_name_H-M   'P 1'
#
loop_
_entity.id
_entity.type
_entity.pdbx_description
1 polymer ?
#
loop_
_entity_poly.entity_id
_entity_poly.type
_entity_poly.pdbx_seq_one_letter_code
_entity_poly.pdbx_strand_id
1 'polypeptide(L)' 'LSATDPDEGINSDVMYLFSKRVSTKVKEMFTIDENKGEIRLQGKLDYEEMDSYEIPVEARDKG' A
#
# COMPACT_ATOMS: atom_id res chain seq x y z
N LEU A 1 -9.37 -27.83 14.45
CA LEU A 1 -10.10 -27.56 13.19
C LEU A 1 -9.60 -26.21 12.70
N SER A 2 -8.76 -26.17 11.67
CA SER A 2 -8.19 -24.93 11.16
C SER A 2 -9.21 -24.28 10.22
N ALA A 3 -9.63 -23.07 10.50
CA ALA A 3 -10.39 -22.26 9.55
C ALA A 3 -9.38 -21.65 8.58
N THR A 4 -9.33 -22.21 7.37
CA THR A 4 -8.66 -21.58 6.23
C THR A 4 -9.78 -20.87 5.49
N ASP A 5 -9.97 -19.57 5.75
CA ASP A 5 -10.93 -18.76 5.03
C ASP A 5 -10.45 -18.60 3.58
N PRO A 6 -11.13 -19.20 2.58
CA PRO A 6 -10.77 -19.08 1.18
C PRO A 6 -11.55 -17.91 0.57
N ASP A 7 -11.38 -16.72 1.13
CA ASP A 7 -11.84 -15.47 0.51
C ASP A 7 -10.70 -14.79 -0.26
N GLU A 8 -9.69 -15.56 -0.72
CA GLU A 8 -8.66 -15.11 -1.66
C GLU A 8 -9.21 -14.70 -3.05
N GLY A 9 -10.51 -14.85 -3.29
CA GLY A 9 -11.10 -14.73 -4.63
C GLY A 9 -12.09 -13.59 -4.86
N ILE A 10 -12.48 -12.81 -3.84
CA ILE A 10 -13.54 -11.79 -3.99
C ILE A 10 -13.06 -10.44 -3.43
N ASN A 11 -12.03 -9.88 -4.05
CA ASN A 11 -11.82 -8.43 -4.00
C ASN A 11 -11.91 -7.93 -5.44
N SER A 12 -13.17 -7.84 -5.90
CA SER A 12 -13.57 -7.39 -7.22
C SER A 12 -12.77 -6.16 -7.64
N ASP A 13 -11.81 -6.36 -8.56
CA ASP A 13 -11.20 -5.33 -9.41
C ASP A 13 -10.82 -3.99 -8.75
N VAL A 14 -10.49 -3.98 -7.46
CA VAL A 14 -10.01 -2.77 -6.77
C VAL A 14 -8.50 -2.61 -7.02
N MET A 15 -8.11 -1.47 -7.57
CA MET A 15 -6.73 -1.04 -7.66
C MET A 15 -6.37 -0.07 -6.54
N TYR A 16 -5.28 -0.36 -5.84
CA TYR A 16 -4.72 0.49 -4.79
C TYR A 16 -3.55 1.29 -5.34
N LEU A 17 -3.57 2.61 -5.18
CA LEU A 17 -2.49 3.49 -5.61
C LEU A 17 -2.17 4.51 -4.52
N PHE A 18 -0.93 4.98 -4.48
CA PHE A 18 -0.62 6.17 -3.70
C PHE A 18 -1.39 7.37 -4.25
N SER A 19 -1.98 8.15 -3.34
CA SER A 19 -2.66 9.38 -3.72
C SER A 19 -1.68 10.34 -4.38
N LYS A 20 -2.19 11.21 -5.27
CA LYS A 20 -1.37 12.24 -5.91
C LYS A 20 -0.70 13.19 -4.92
N ARG A 21 -1.19 13.23 -3.67
CA ARG A 21 -0.67 14.06 -2.57
C ARG A 21 0.53 13.47 -1.85
N VAL A 22 0.92 12.21 -2.09
CA VAL A 22 2.10 11.64 -1.43
C VAL A 22 3.37 12.39 -1.87
N SER A 23 4.28 12.59 -0.92
CA SER A 23 5.57 13.22 -1.20
C SER A 23 6.46 12.33 -2.07
N THR A 24 7.42 12.93 -2.77
CA THR A 24 8.40 12.18 -3.58
C THR A 24 9.17 11.18 -2.73
N LYS A 25 9.54 11.56 -1.49
CA LYS A 25 10.24 10.67 -0.55
C LYS A 25 9.44 9.40 -0.26
N VAL A 26 8.12 9.50 -0.11
CA VAL A 26 7.25 8.32 0.06
C VAL A 26 7.27 7.42 -1.19
N LYS A 27 7.24 8.00 -2.40
CA LYS A 27 7.28 7.23 -3.66
C LYS A 27 8.60 6.51 -3.90
N GLU A 28 9.69 7.04 -3.36
CA GLU A 28 11.03 6.43 -3.47
C GLU A 28 11.27 5.40 -2.36
N MET A 29 10.70 5.62 -1.17
CA MET A 29 10.90 4.77 0.00
C MET A 29 9.93 3.60 0.08
N PHE A 30 8.72 3.75 -0.48
CA PHE A 30 7.64 2.78 -0.37
C PHE A 30 7.05 2.43 -1.74
N THR A 31 6.50 1.23 -1.81
CA THR A 31 5.70 0.74 -2.94
C THR A 31 4.41 0.14 -2.43
N ILE A 32 3.39 0.11 -3.27
CA ILE A 32 2.12 -0.54 -2.97
C ILE A 32 1.82 -1.58 -4.05
N ASP A 33 1.43 -2.79 -3.65
CA ASP A 33 0.89 -3.79 -4.56
C ASP A 33 -0.52 -3.34 -4.98
N GLU A 34 -0.70 -3.03 -6.25
CA GLU A 34 -1.96 -2.47 -6.75
C GLU A 34 -3.14 -3.44 -6.61
N ASN A 35 -2.91 -4.75 -6.54
CA ASN A 35 -3.96 -5.76 -6.45
C ASN A 35 -4.27 -6.16 -5.00
N LYS A 36 -3.26 -6.12 -4.13
CA LYS A 36 -3.39 -6.55 -2.72
C LYS A 36 -3.49 -5.39 -1.73
N GLY A 37 -3.10 -4.18 -2.14
CA GLY A 37 -2.95 -3.03 -1.25
C GLY A 37 -1.78 -3.16 -0.27
N GLU A 38 -0.87 -4.12 -0.46
CA GLU A 38 0.28 -4.34 0.42
C GLU A 38 1.32 -3.23 0.23
N ILE A 39 1.63 -2.48 1.29
CA ILE A 39 2.71 -1.49 1.26
C ILE A 39 4.03 -2.14 1.67
N ARG A 40 5.06 -1.95 0.85
CA ARG A 40 6.42 -2.49 1.06
C ARG A 40 7.46 -1.40 1.03
N LEU A 41 8.44 -1.51 1.91
CA LEU A 41 9.59 -0.61 1.97
C LEU A 41 10.62 -1.00 0.90
N GLN A 42 11.08 -0.03 0.10
CA GLN A 42 12.19 -0.16 -0.84
C GLN A 42 13.50 0.43 -0.31
N GLY A 43 13.42 1.43 0.58
CA GLY A 43 14.57 2.12 1.14
C GLY A 43 14.96 1.69 2.56
N LYS A 44 15.87 2.43 3.18
CA LYS A 44 16.20 2.29 4.61
C LYS A 44 15.45 3.32 5.44
N LEU A 45 14.73 2.86 6.46
CA LEU A 45 14.14 3.76 7.45
C LEU A 45 15.21 4.17 8.46
N ASP A 46 15.45 5.47 8.55
CA ASP A 46 16.24 6.08 9.62
C ASP A 46 15.32 7.02 10.40
N TYR A 47 15.17 6.73 11.70
CA TYR A 47 14.32 7.51 12.60
C TYR A 47 14.92 8.89 12.90
N GLU A 48 16.24 9.03 12.87
CA GLU A 48 16.90 10.32 13.08
C GLU A 48 16.67 11.27 11.91
N GLU A 49 16.47 10.72 10.70
CA GLU A 49 16.14 11.50 9.51
C GLU A 49 14.64 11.82 9.42
N MET A 50 13.78 10.88 9.84
CA MET A 50 12.32 11.03 9.75
C MET A 50 11.60 10.07 10.68
N ASP A 51 10.84 10.64 11.62
CA ASP A 51 10.15 9.92 12.68
C ASP A 51 8.81 9.30 12.23
N SER A 52 8.18 9.86 11.20
CA SER A 52 6.85 9.49 10.75
C SER A 52 6.63 9.74 9.26
N TYR A 53 5.88 8.85 8.60
CA TYR A 53 5.48 8.96 7.20
C TYR A 53 3.96 8.93 7.10
N GLU A 54 3.37 9.95 6.47
CA GLU A 54 1.95 9.96 6.11
C GLU A 54 1.80 9.52 4.64
N ILE A 55 1.11 8.41 4.42
CA ILE A 55 0.95 7.79 3.09
C ILE A 55 -0.54 7.69 2.76
N PRO A 56 -1.14 8.75 2.17
CA PRO A 56 -2.51 8.66 1.66
C PRO A 56 -2.60 7.66 0.50
N VAL A 57 -3.46 6.65 0.64
CA VAL A 57 -3.74 5.61 -0.36
C VAL A 57 -5.15 5.79 -0.92
N GLU A 58 -5.29 5.66 -2.23
CA GLU A 58 -6.56 5.65 -2.95
C GLU A 58 -6.87 4.21 -3.39
N ALA A 59 -8.11 3.77 -3.15
CA ALA A 59 -8.65 2.54 -3.72
C ALA A 59 -9.63 2.91 -4.85
N ARG A 60 -9.49 2.29 -6.01
CA ARG A 60 -10.38 2.49 -7.17
C ARG A 60 -10.96 1.16 -7.60
N ASP A 61 -12.26 1.05 -7.54
CA ASP A 61 -13.00 -0.02 -8.20
C ASP A 61 -12.92 0.18 -9.73
N LYS A 62 -12.73 -0.89 -10.52
CA LYS A 62 -12.76 -0.82 -11.99
C LYS A 62 -14.17 -1.07 -12.57
N GLY A 63 -15.21 -1.03 -11.73
CA GLY A 63 -16.62 -1.14 -12.10
C GLY A 63 -17.17 -0.01 -12.97
#